data_AF-A0A9N9ELF5-F1
#
_entry.id   AF-A0A9N9ELF5-F1
#
_cell.length_a   1.000
_cell.length_b   1.000
_cell.length_c   1.000
_cell.angle_alpha   90.00
_cell.angle_beta   90.00
_cell.angle_gamma   90.00
#
_symmetry.space_group_name_H-M   'P 1'
#
loop_
_entity.id
_entity.type
_entity.pdbx_description
1 polymer ?
#
loop_
_entity_poly.entity_id
_entity_poly.type
_entity_poly.pdbx_seq_one_letter_code
_entity_poly.pdbx_strand_id
1 'polypeptide(L)'
;MIRKDWTHSGVAKLYTDIQKNGYQILYLTSKAIRQVRYTRDYLKKVEQDKCQLPDGPVIISPDRLLTAFHSNRITDALSYQSVNIPSSRIFTIDTNGEVKLQL
;
A
#
# COMPACT_ATOMS: atom_id res chain seq x y z
N MET A 1 -21.24 -2.73 18.72
CA MET A 1 -19.76 -2.70 18.77
C MET A 1 -19.25 -2.85 17.35
N ILE A 2 -18.90 -1.75 16.68
CA ILE A 2 -18.36 -1.78 15.32
C ILE A 2 -16.90 -2.16 15.45
N ARG A 3 -16.50 -3.30 14.87
CA ARG A 3 -15.08 -3.69 14.78
C ARG A 3 -14.37 -2.54 14.09
N LYS A 4 -13.46 -1.88 14.81
CA LYS A 4 -12.63 -0.80 14.27
C LYS A 4 -11.66 -1.43 13.30
N ASP A 5 -12.04 -1.46 12.02
CA ASP A 5 -11.14 -1.87 10.96
C ASP A 5 -9.94 -0.93 10.97
N TRP A 6 -8.73 -1.48 11.01
CA TRP A 6 -7.46 -0.74 11.01
C TRP A 6 -7.11 -0.17 9.61
N THR A 7 -8.14 0.15 8.84
CA THR A 7 -8.06 0.60 7.46
C THR A 7 -8.30 2.11 7.42
N HIS A 8 -7.46 2.86 6.71
CA HIS A 8 -7.71 4.28 6.50
C HIS A 8 -9.04 4.50 5.77
N SER A 9 -9.81 5.50 6.21
CA SER A 9 -11.10 5.83 5.58
C SER A 9 -10.90 6.26 4.12
N GLY A 10 -11.76 5.81 3.22
CA GLY A 10 -11.74 6.18 1.80
C GLY A 10 -10.64 5.54 0.94
N VAL A 11 -9.79 4.67 1.51
CA VAL A 11 -8.71 4.02 0.74
C VAL A 11 -9.25 3.12 -0.38
N ALA A 12 -10.36 2.43 -0.15
CA ALA A 12 -10.95 1.56 -1.17
C ALA A 12 -11.43 2.37 -2.38
N LYS A 13 -12.05 3.53 -2.13
CA LYS A 13 -12.49 4.45 -3.18
C LYS A 13 -11.30 5.02 -3.96
N LEU A 14 -10.27 5.49 -3.26
CA LEU A 14 -9.05 6.01 -3.88
C LEU A 14 -8.42 5.00 -4.83
N TYR A 15 -8.24 3.76 -4.39
CA TYR A 15 -7.58 2.73 -5.18
C TYR A 15 -8.45 2.29 -6.37
N THR A 16 -9.78 2.26 -6.18
CA THR A 16 -10.74 2.02 -7.26
C THR A 16 -10.63 3.11 -8.33
N ASP A 17 -10.52 4.38 -7.94
CA ASP A 17 -10.40 5.49 -8.88
C ASP A 17 -9.05 5.48 -9.62
N ILE A 18 -7.96 5.08 -8.95
CA ILE A 18 -6.65 4.83 -9.59
C ILE A 18 -6.77 3.72 -10.63
N GLN A 19 -7.45 2.61 -10.31
CA GLN A 19 -7.66 1.52 -11.25
C GLN A 19 -8.52 1.93 -12.45
N LYS A 20 -9.58 2.71 -12.23
CA LYS A 20 -10.43 3.28 -13.31
C LYS A 20 -9.65 4.17 -14.26
N ASN A 21 -8.60 4.83 -13.77
CA ASN A 21 -7.68 5.62 -14.59
C ASN A 21 -6.69 4.77 -15.41
N GLY A 22 -6.84 3.44 -15.43
CA GLY A 22 -6.04 2.51 -16.23
C GLY A 22 -4.76 2.02 -15.55
N TYR A 23 -4.54 2.35 -14.27
CA TYR A 23 -3.39 1.87 -13.52
C TYR A 23 -3.65 0.48 -12.91
N GLN A 24 -2.59 -0.32 -12.81
CA GLN A 24 -2.63 -1.60 -12.12
C GLN A 24 -2.07 -1.45 -10.71
N ILE A 25 -2.75 -2.05 -9.73
CA ILE A 25 -2.32 -2.00 -8.34
C ILE A 25 -1.44 -3.21 -8.02
N LEU A 26 -0.31 -2.92 -7.38
CA LEU A 26 0.59 -3.90 -6.79
C LEU A 26 0.68 -3.64 -5.29
N TYR A 27 0.47 -4.67 -4.48
CA TYR A 27 0.57 -4.59 -3.03
C TYR A 27 1.92 -5.15 -2.57
N LEU A 28 2.55 -4.49 -1.60
CA LEU A 28 3.81 -4.91 -1.00
C LEU A 28 3.61 -5.17 0.49
N THR A 29 4.19 -6.24 1.02
CA THR A 29 4.19 -6.54 2.46
C THR A 29 5.57 -6.98 2.95
N SER A 30 5.95 -6.53 4.14
CA SER A 30 7.11 -7.01 4.90
C SER A 30 6.78 -8.21 5.80
N LYS A 31 5.56 -8.76 5.72
CA LYS A 31 5.16 -9.94 6.50
C LYS A 31 5.79 -11.20 5.91
N ALA A 32 6.07 -12.18 6.78
CA ALA A 32 6.62 -13.46 6.39
C ALA A 32 5.76 -14.17 5.32
N ILE A 33 6.40 -14.96 4.45
CA ILE A 33 5.75 -15.73 3.37
C ILE A 33 4.53 -16.54 3.83
N ARG A 34 4.60 -17.13 5.04
CA ARG A 34 3.50 -17.91 5.62
C ARG A 34 2.24 -17.07 5.89
N GLN A 35 2.39 -15.76 6.06
CA GLN A 35 1.30 -14.83 6.37
C GLN A 35 0.68 -14.17 5.13
N VAL A 36 1.25 -14.34 3.95
CA VAL A 36 0.80 -13.63 2.74
C VAL A 36 -0.57 -14.06 2.27
N ARG A 37 -0.94 -15.32 2.51
CA ARG A 37 -2.31 -15.79 2.30
C ARG A 37 -3.30 -14.96 3.12
N TYR A 38 -3.02 -14.76 4.41
CA TYR A 38 -3.84 -13.91 5.28
C TYR A 38 -3.85 -12.45 4.84
N THR A 39 -2.72 -11.89 4.39
CA THR A 39 -2.67 -10.53 3.85
C THR A 39 -3.56 -10.39 2.62
N ARG A 40 -3.49 -11.33 1.68
CA ARG A 40 -4.34 -11.33 0.48
C ARG A 40 -5.82 -11.43 0.85
N ASP A 41 -6.16 -12.35 1.73
CA ASP A 41 -7.55 -12.55 2.15
C ASP A 41 -8.07 -11.37 2.98
N TYR A 42 -7.20 -10.67 3.72
CA TYR A 42 -7.52 -9.41 4.38
C TYR A 42 -7.83 -8.31 3.37
N LEU A 43 -6.96 -8.08 2.38
CA LEU A 43 -7.18 -7.06 1.34
C LEU A 43 -8.51 -7.27 0.61
N LYS A 44 -8.87 -8.53 0.31
CA LYS A 44 -10.15 -8.89 -0.32
C LYS A 44 -11.38 -8.64 0.56
N LYS A 45 -11.21 -8.57 1.87
CA LYS A 45 -12.31 -8.30 2.82
C LYS A 45 -12.47 -6.81 3.11
N VAL A 46 -11.53 -5.96 2.68
CA VAL A 46 -11.64 -4.52 2.87
C VAL A 46 -12.70 -3.99 1.92
N GLU A 47 -13.80 -3.53 2.50
CA GLU A 47 -14.90 -2.88 1.78
C GLU A 47 -15.28 -1.58 2.50
N GLN A 48 -15.34 -0.48 1.75
CA GLN A 48 -15.76 0.84 2.24
C GLN A 48 -16.68 1.47 1.21
N ASP A 49 -17.83 1.99 1.64
CA ASP A 49 -18.80 2.67 0.76
C ASP A 49 -19.14 1.86 -0.52
N LYS A 50 -19.27 0.53 -0.39
CA LYS A 50 -19.51 -0.42 -1.49
C LYS A 50 -18.39 -0.50 -2.53
N CYS A 51 -17.22 0.04 -2.21
CA CYS A 51 -15.99 -0.11 -2.98
C CYS A 51 -15.07 -1.10 -2.27
N GLN A 52 -14.48 -2.02 -3.03
CA GLN A 52 -13.47 -2.95 -2.53
C GLN A 52 -12.09 -2.53 -3.03
N LEU A 53 -11.05 -3.03 -2.37
CA LEU A 53 -9.70 -2.87 -2.91
C LEU A 53 -9.58 -3.62 -4.25
N PRO A 54 -8.94 -3.01 -5.25
CA PRO A 54 -8.77 -3.63 -6.56
C PRO A 54 -7.88 -4.88 -6.48
N ASP A 55 -8.14 -5.85 -7.34
CA ASP A 55 -7.30 -7.04 -7.43
C ASP A 55 -5.87 -6.67 -7.87
N GLY A 56 -4.89 -7.29 -7.21
CA GLY A 56 -3.48 -7.07 -7.49
C GLY A 56 -2.58 -8.13 -6.86
N PRO A 57 -1.38 -8.35 -7.39
CA PRO A 57 -0.41 -9.22 -6.76
C PRO A 57 0.02 -8.66 -5.40
N VAL A 58 0.28 -9.55 -4.44
CA VAL A 58 0.91 -9.20 -3.16
C VAL A 58 2.34 -9.75 -3.20
N ILE A 59 3.31 -8.86 -3.31
CA ILE A 59 4.73 -9.19 -3.27
C ILE A 59 5.22 -9.11 -1.83
N ILE A 60 6.10 -10.04 -1.48
CA ILE A 60 6.81 -10.02 -0.19
C ILE A 60 8.17 -9.41 -0.45
N SER A 61 8.51 -8.38 0.31
CA SER A 61 9.89 -7.94 0.37
C SER A 61 10.69 -9.02 1.13
N PRO A 62 11.66 -9.71 0.50
CA PRO A 62 12.53 -10.62 1.25
C PRO A 62 13.33 -9.76 2.23
N ASP A 63 13.31 -10.11 3.51
CA ASP A 63 13.85 -9.34 4.65
C ASP A 63 15.28 -8.75 4.51
N ARG A 64 16.04 -9.04 3.44
CA ARG A 64 17.42 -8.55 3.24
C ARG A 64 17.84 -8.19 1.81
N LEU A 65 17.03 -8.39 0.78
CA LEU A 65 17.45 -8.09 -0.61
C LEU A 65 17.09 -6.68 -1.07
N LEU A 66 16.20 -6.01 -0.33
CA LEU A 66 15.83 -4.64 -0.60
C LEU A 66 16.03 -3.82 0.69
N THR A 67 17.29 -3.58 1.06
CA THR A 67 17.68 -2.57 2.07
C THR A 67 17.14 -1.16 1.76
N ALA A 68 16.63 -0.98 0.55
CA ALA A 68 15.68 0.03 0.10
C ALA A 68 14.43 0.23 1.00
N PHE A 69 13.87 -0.83 1.58
CA PHE A 69 12.57 -0.79 2.30
C PHE A 69 12.72 -1.00 3.81
N HIS A 70 13.83 -0.54 4.40
CA HIS A 70 14.06 -0.57 5.83
C HIS A 70 13.21 0.48 6.55
N SER A 71 11.92 0.16 6.78
CA SER A 71 11.00 0.69 7.81
C SER A 71 11.29 2.11 8.35
N ASN A 72 11.56 3.04 7.44
CA ASN A 72 11.56 4.46 7.72
C ASN A 72 11.13 5.13 6.41
N ARG A 73 10.13 6.02 6.49
CA ARG A 73 9.50 6.70 5.35
C ARG A 73 10.53 7.29 4.37
N ILE A 74 11.70 7.66 4.88
CA ILE A 74 12.82 8.22 4.13
C ILE A 74 13.44 7.20 3.16
N THR A 75 13.61 5.94 3.57
CA THR A 75 14.25 4.90 2.75
C THR A 75 13.38 4.45 1.58
N ASP A 76 12.07 4.40 1.77
CA ASP A 76 11.12 4.03 0.71
C ASP A 76 11.19 5.02 -0.46
N ALA A 77 11.27 6.33 -0.18
CA ALA A 77 11.37 7.34 -1.24
C ALA A 77 12.68 7.28 -2.03
N LEU A 78 13.82 7.07 -1.36
CA LEU A 78 15.10 6.87 -2.05
C LEU A 78 15.05 5.65 -2.98
N SER A 79 14.32 4.63 -2.58
CA SER A 79 14.15 3.39 -3.34
C SER A 79 13.33 3.60 -4.60
N TYR A 80 12.19 4.27 -4.47
CA TYR A 80 11.38 4.66 -5.61
C TYR A 80 12.13 5.61 -6.56
N GLN A 81 12.94 6.54 -6.01
CA GLN A 81 13.80 7.41 -6.81
C GLN A 81 14.88 6.64 -7.57
N SER A 82 15.49 5.61 -6.96
CA SER A 82 16.52 4.78 -7.61
C SER A 82 16.01 4.00 -8.82
N VAL A 83 14.69 3.81 -8.94
CA VAL A 83 14.03 3.19 -10.09
C VAL A 83 13.26 4.21 -10.93
N ASN A 84 13.67 5.49 -10.86
CA ASN A 84 13.17 6.61 -11.66
C ASN A 84 11.69 6.97 -11.46
N ILE A 85 11.12 6.70 -10.28
CA ILE A 85 9.80 7.21 -9.93
C ILE A 85 9.94 8.68 -9.47
N PRO A 86 9.25 9.64 -10.12
CA PRO A 86 9.31 11.03 -9.72
C PRO A 86 8.68 11.25 -8.34
N SER A 87 9.27 12.13 -7.51
CA SER A 87 8.75 12.43 -6.16
C SER A 87 7.29 12.90 -6.16
N SER A 88 6.81 13.50 -7.26
CA SER A 88 5.40 13.88 -7.47
C SER A 88 4.43 12.69 -7.49
N ARG A 89 4.94 11.46 -7.56
CA ARG A 89 4.15 10.21 -7.52
C ARG A 89 4.37 9.40 -6.23
N ILE A 90 5.18 9.90 -5.29
CA ILE A 90 5.48 9.23 -4.01
C ILE A 90 4.68 9.90 -2.90
N PHE A 91 3.75 9.16 -2.33
CA PHE A 91 2.88 9.61 -1.27
C PHE A 91 3.04 8.73 -0.04
N THR A 92 3.10 9.34 1.15
CA THR A 92 3.03 8.61 2.41
C THR A 92 1.77 9.01 3.17
N ILE A 93 1.05 8.03 3.70
CA ILE A 93 -0.07 8.24 4.61
C ILE A 93 0.43 8.05 6.04
N ASP A 94 0.21 9.02 6.93
CA ASP A 94 0.56 8.86 8.33
C ASP A 94 -0.54 8.15 9.15
N THR A 95 -0.27 7.87 10.43
CA THR A 95 -1.20 7.14 11.31
C THR A 95 -2.53 7.86 11.53
N ASN A 96 -2.59 9.17 11.27
CA ASN A 96 -3.81 9.96 11.37
C ASN A 96 -4.63 9.91 10.07
N GLY A 97 -4.09 9.33 8.99
CA GLY A 97 -4.71 9.29 7.68
C GLY A 97 -4.36 10.48 6.78
N GLU A 98 -3.43 11.33 7.20
CA GLU A 98 -3.00 12.49 6.40
C GLU A 98 -2.00 12.05 5.32
N VAL A 99 -2.28 12.45 4.07
CA VAL A 99 -1.41 12.18 2.92
C VAL A 99 -0.35 13.27 2.82
N LYS A 100 0.92 12.88 2.88
CA LYS A 100 2.07 13.77 2.74
C LYS A 100 2.83 13.42 1.46
N LEU A 101 3.11 14.44 0.65
CA LEU A 101 4.04 14.32 -0.47
C LEU A 101 5.45 14.22 0.08
N GLN A 102 6.25 13.30 -0.46
CA GLN A 102 7.67 13.27 -0.15
C GLN A 102 8.38 14.29 -1.04
N LEU A 103 8.96 15.32 -0.43
CA LEU A 103 9.81 16.33 -1.09
C LEU A 103 11.26 15.90 -1.05
#